data_AF-A0A497I5G6-F1
#
_entry.id   AF-A0A497I5G6-F1
#
_cell.length_a   1.000
_cell.length_b   1.000
_cell.length_c   1.000
_cell.angle_alpha   90.00
_cell.angle_beta   90.00
_cell.angle_gamma   90.00
#
_symmetry.space_group_name_H-M   'P 1'
#
loop_
_entity.id
_entity.type
_entity.pdbx_description
1 polymer ?
#
loop_
_entity_poly.entity_id
_entity_poly.type
_entity_poly.pdbx_seq_one_letter_code
_entity_poly.pdbx_strand_id
1 'polypeptide(L)'
;MEIFEIIVTIFIIGFIFEKLFQLPAPFKEQGTLKRTLLSSLILSPGIILHELGHKFVALAFGCSATYQMSFFGLLIGVILKLIDFPFFFFIPAYVSISSIPSRIAYFSIAIAG
;
A
#
# COMPACT_ATOMS: atom_id res chain seq x y z
N MET A 1 11.56 -8.74 8.18
CA MET A 1 11.60 -7.62 7.23
C MET A 1 10.20 -7.13 6.87
N GLU A 2 9.26 -8.01 6.46
CA GLU A 2 7.91 -7.60 6.00
C GLU A 2 7.13 -6.68 6.95
N ILE A 3 7.10 -6.98 8.25
CA ILE A 3 6.35 -6.15 9.22
C ILE A 3 6.85 -4.70 9.21
N PHE A 4 8.17 -4.51 9.11
CA PHE A 4 8.75 -3.17 9.03
C PHE A 4 8.33 -2.47 7.74
N GLU A 5 8.36 -3.18 6.61
CA GLU A 5 7.95 -2.64 5.31
C GLU A 5 6.46 -2.29 5.25
N ILE A 6 5.61 -3.09 5.90
CA ILE A 6 4.19 -2.80 6.08
C ILE A 6 4.02 -1.52 6.91
N ILE A 7 4.71 -1.39 8.04
CA ILE A 7 4.65 -0.18 8.88
C ILE A 7 5.07 1.06 8.07
N VAL A 8 6.19 0.97 7.34
CA VAL A 8 6.67 2.06 6.47
C VAL A 8 5.63 2.41 5.40
N THR A 9 5.04 1.41 4.75
CA THR A 9 3.98 1.61 3.75
C THR A 9 2.76 2.29 4.37
N ILE A 10 2.34 1.89 5.57
CA ILE A 10 1.20 2.51 6.30
C ILE A 10 1.43 4.01 6.49
N PHE A 11 2.61 4.39 6.99
CA PHE A 11 2.92 5.78 7.29
C PHE A 11 3.08 6.62 6.02
N ILE A 12 3.79 6.10 5.00
CA ILE A 12 4.02 6.85 3.76
C ILE A 12 2.71 7.05 2.99
N ILE A 13 1.86 6.03 2.89
CA ILE A 13 0.56 6.18 2.23
C ILE A 13 -0.33 7.20 2.95
N GLY A 14 -0.37 7.15 4.27
CA GLY A 14 -1.09 8.16 5.04
C GLY A 14 -0.61 9.57 4.73
N PHE A 15 0.70 9.77 4.68
CA PHE A 15 1.32 11.06 4.37
C PHE A 15 1.05 11.53 2.93
N ILE A 16 1.11 10.63 1.94
CA ILE A 16 0.80 10.98 0.54
C ILE A 16 -0.65 11.48 0.45
N PHE A 17 -1.58 10.78 1.07
CA PHE A 17 -3.01 11.05 0.88
C PHE A 17 -3.68 11.92 1.96
N GLU A 18 -2.95 12.43 2.97
CA GLU A 18 -3.58 13.20 4.06
C GLU A 18 -4.35 14.46 3.62
N LYS A 19 -4.02 15.01 2.43
CA LYS A 19 -4.69 16.18 1.83
C LYS A 19 -5.87 15.79 0.95
N LEU A 20 -5.98 14.52 0.55
CA LEU A 20 -7.05 14.04 -0.34
C LEU A 20 -8.40 14.05 0.38
N PHE A 21 -8.41 13.69 1.66
CA PHE A 21 -9.62 13.73 2.47
C PHE A 21 -9.93 15.16 2.88
N GLN A 22 -11.06 15.69 2.40
CA GLN A 22 -11.67 16.91 2.95
C GLN A 22 -12.22 16.57 4.33
N LEU A 23 -11.35 16.59 5.33
CA LEU A 23 -11.72 16.29 6.69
C LEU A 23 -12.74 17.33 7.20
N PRO A 24 -13.81 16.91 7.91
CA PRO A 24 -14.75 17.82 8.53
C PRO A 24 -14.01 18.86 9.39
N ALA A 25 -14.56 20.08 9.51
CA ALA A 25 -13.95 21.20 10.24
C ALA A 25 -13.20 20.85 11.56
N PRO A 26 -13.71 19.99 12.49
CA PRO A 26 -12.97 19.64 13.72
C PRO A 26 -11.65 18.88 13.50
N PHE A 27 -11.43 18.32 12.32
CA PHE A 27 -10.21 17.61 11.94
C PHE A 27 -9.30 18.44 11.03
N LYS A 28 -9.80 19.56 10.49
CA LYS A 28 -9.05 20.47 9.62
C LYS A 28 -7.97 21.26 10.38
N GLU A 29 -8.21 21.52 11.67
CA GLU A 29 -7.27 22.20 12.57
C GLU A 29 -6.29 21.24 13.28
N GLN A 30 -6.34 19.94 12.97
CA GLN A 30 -5.41 18.99 13.57
C GLN A 30 -4.05 19.01 12.87
N GLY A 31 -2.98 18.93 13.66
CA GLY A 31 -1.60 18.90 13.14
C GLY A 31 -1.36 17.74 12.16
N THR A 32 -0.38 17.91 11.27
CA THR A 32 -0.02 17.00 10.18
C THR A 32 0.05 15.53 10.61
N LEU A 33 0.62 15.25 11.78
CA LEU A 33 0.73 13.89 12.30
C LEU A 33 -0.65 13.21 12.48
N LYS A 34 -1.65 13.89 13.04
CA LYS A 34 -2.98 13.31 13.25
C LYS A 34 -3.70 13.07 11.93
N ARG A 35 -3.53 13.98 10.96
CA ARG A 35 -4.08 13.84 9.61
C ARG A 35 -3.46 12.67 8.86
N THR A 36 -2.15 12.54 8.92
CA THR A 36 -1.41 11.39 8.39
C THR A 36 -1.89 10.08 9.03
N LEU A 37 -1.99 10.00 10.36
CA LEU A 37 -2.46 8.79 11.05
C LEU A 37 -3.90 8.41 10.68
N LEU A 38 -4.80 9.39 10.55
CA LEU A 38 -6.18 9.15 10.12
C LEU A 38 -6.24 8.66 8.67
N SER A 39 -5.47 9.29 7.78
CA SER A 39 -5.33 8.87 6.38
C SER A 39 -4.77 7.45 6.27
N SER A 40 -3.74 7.12 7.05
CA SER A 40 -3.17 5.77 7.17
C SER A 40 -4.22 4.75 7.62
N LEU A 41 -5.03 5.09 8.63
CA LEU A 41 -6.05 4.19 9.15
C LEU A 41 -7.14 3.85 8.13
N ILE A 42 -7.47 4.81 7.25
CA ILE A 42 -8.52 4.65 6.24
C ILE A 42 -7.98 3.89 5.01
N LEU A 43 -6.81 4.27 4.49
CA LEU A 43 -6.32 3.80 3.19
C LEU A 43 -5.46 2.54 3.29
N SER A 44 -4.56 2.50 4.27
CA SER A 44 -3.54 1.46 4.32
C SER A 44 -4.11 0.05 4.51
N PRO A 45 -5.22 -0.20 5.24
CA PRO A 45 -5.82 -1.53 5.31
C PRO A 45 -6.21 -2.08 3.93
N GLY A 46 -6.75 -1.24 3.04
CA GLY A 46 -7.12 -1.67 1.69
C GLY A 46 -5.91 -2.17 0.90
N ILE A 47 -4.82 -1.40 0.90
CA ILE A 47 -3.57 -1.75 0.20
C ILE A 47 -2.93 -3.01 0.82
N ILE A 48 -2.88 -3.09 2.16
CA ILE A 48 -2.27 -4.23 2.84
C ILE A 48 -3.08 -5.49 2.60
N LEU A 49 -4.40 -5.42 2.71
CA LEU A 49 -5.27 -6.58 2.47
C LEU A 49 -5.23 -7.03 1.01
N HIS A 50 -5.18 -6.09 0.05
CA HIS A 50 -4.97 -6.37 -1.37
C HIS A 50 -3.70 -7.22 -1.60
N GLU A 51 -2.55 -6.74 -1.11
CA GLU A 51 -1.28 -7.45 -1.26
C GLU A 51 -1.24 -8.77 -0.46
N LEU A 52 -1.82 -8.78 0.75
CA LEU A 52 -1.92 -10.01 1.53
C LEU A 52 -2.82 -11.04 0.84
N GLY A 53 -3.83 -10.62 0.08
CA GLY A 53 -4.66 -11.50 -0.75
C GLY A 53 -3.81 -12.26 -1.77
N HIS A 54 -2.99 -11.54 -2.55
CA HIS A 54 -2.02 -12.14 -3.47
C HIS A 54 -1.08 -13.12 -2.75
N LYS A 55 -0.55 -12.72 -1.59
CA LYS A 55 0.36 -13.55 -0.80
C LYS A 55 -0.30 -14.82 -0.29
N PHE A 56 -1.47 -14.74 0.33
CA PHE A 56 -2.15 -15.89 0.92
C PHE A 56 -2.58 -16.90 -0.14
N VAL A 57 -3.07 -16.44 -1.29
CA VAL A 57 -3.41 -17.33 -2.41
C VAL A 57 -2.16 -17.99 -2.96
N ALA A 58 -1.05 -17.27 -3.11
CA ALA A 58 0.22 -17.86 -3.54
C ALA A 58 0.70 -18.96 -2.56
N LEU A 59 0.65 -18.68 -1.25
CA LEU A 59 1.00 -19.65 -0.21
C LEU A 59 0.07 -20.88 -0.25
N ALA A 60 -1.23 -20.71 -0.50
CA ALA A 60 -2.18 -21.81 -0.62
C ALA A 60 -1.86 -22.74 -1.81
N PHE A 61 -1.29 -22.21 -2.89
CA PHE A 61 -0.75 -22.99 -4.01
C PHE A 61 0.65 -23.58 -3.76
N GLY A 62 1.19 -23.46 -2.55
CA GLY A 62 2.53 -23.94 -2.19
C GLY A 62 3.68 -23.07 -2.71
N CYS A 63 3.39 -21.85 -3.19
CA CYS A 63 4.41 -20.92 -3.63
C CYS A 63 5.05 -20.20 -2.44
N SER A 64 6.33 -19.85 -2.56
CA SER A 64 6.98 -18.93 -1.61
C SER A 64 6.69 -17.49 -2.03
N ALA A 65 6.04 -16.74 -1.15
CA ALA A 65 5.62 -15.36 -1.42
C ALA A 65 6.01 -14.42 -0.27
N THR A 66 6.62 -13.28 -0.60
CA THR A 66 7.04 -12.27 0.37
C THR A 66 6.51 -10.89 0.02
N TYR A 67 5.93 -10.21 1.00
CA TYR A 67 5.51 -8.81 0.88
C TYR A 67 6.74 -7.92 0.81
N GLN A 68 6.76 -6.99 -0.15
CA GLN A 68 7.82 -6.00 -0.31
C GLN A 68 7.24 -4.60 -0.53
N MET A 69 7.77 -3.61 0.19
CA MET A 69 7.47 -2.22 -0.12
C MET A 69 8.15 -1.80 -1.43
N SER A 70 7.45 -1.04 -2.25
CA SER A 70 8.04 -0.48 -3.47
C SER A 70 8.72 0.84 -3.12
N PHE A 71 10.02 0.81 -2.82
CA PHE A 71 10.77 2.04 -2.52
C PHE A 71 10.62 3.09 -3.63
N PHE A 72 10.73 2.66 -4.89
CA PHE A 72 10.61 3.55 -6.03
C PHE A 72 9.20 4.13 -6.19
N GLY A 73 8.16 3.29 -6.04
CA GLY A 73 6.78 3.76 -6.15
C GLY A 73 6.38 4.70 -5.00
N LEU A 74 6.79 4.39 -3.77
CA LEU A 74 6.57 5.25 -2.62
C LEU A 74 7.32 6.59 -2.76
N LEU A 75 8.58 6.56 -3.25
CA LEU A 75 9.34 7.78 -3.52
C LEU A 75 8.65 8.67 -4.55
N ILE A 76 8.15 8.09 -5.65
CA ILE A 76 7.34 8.82 -6.65
C ILE A 76 6.11 9.43 -5.98
N GLY A 77 5.37 8.64 -5.20
CA GLY A 77 4.18 9.13 -4.50
C GLY A 77 4.47 10.32 -3.57
N VAL A 78 5.60 10.28 -2.84
CA VAL A 78 6.06 11.41 -2.01
C VAL A 78 6.41 12.62 -2.86
N ILE A 79 7.15 12.46 -3.96
CA ILE A 79 7.50 13.57 -4.86
C ILE A 79 6.24 14.21 -5.45
N LEU A 80 5.30 13.42 -5.96
CA LEU A 80 4.03 13.89 -6.51
C LEU A 80 3.22 14.67 -5.46
N LYS A 81 3.25 14.22 -4.20
CA LYS A 81 2.64 14.93 -3.09
C LYS A 81 3.30 16.28 -2.82
N LEU A 82 4.63 16.35 -2.83
CA LEU A 82 5.35 17.58 -2.52
C LEU A 82 5.14 18.69 -3.57
N ILE A 83 4.89 18.31 -4.82
CA ILE A 83 4.56 19.25 -5.90
C ILE A 83 3.04 19.50 -6.04
N ASP A 84 2.23 18.99 -5.11
CA ASP A 84 0.76 19.06 -5.10
C ASP A 84 0.14 18.65 -6.46
N PHE A 85 0.67 17.57 -7.04
CA PHE A 85 0.18 17.05 -8.32
C PHE A 85 -1.25 16.50 -8.20
N PRO A 86 -2.15 16.75 -9.18
CA PRO A 86 -3.57 16.46 -9.03
C PRO A 86 -3.95 14.97 -9.12
N PHE A 87 -3.05 14.09 -9.56
CA PHE A 87 -3.30 12.65 -9.61
C PHE A 87 -2.13 11.84 -9.08
N PHE A 88 -2.43 10.67 -8.50
CA PHE A 88 -1.43 9.77 -7.95
C PHE A 88 -1.49 8.45 -8.71
N PHE A 89 -0.42 8.11 -9.43
CA PHE A 89 -0.28 6.82 -10.09
C PHE A 89 1.08 6.22 -9.75
N PHE A 90 1.09 5.29 -8.80
CA PHE A 90 2.28 4.58 -8.35
C PHE A 90 1.92 3.25 -7.69
N ILE A 91 2.90 2.37 -7.55
CA ILE A 91 2.75 1.07 -6.90
C ILE A 91 3.30 1.21 -5.47
N PRO A 92 2.48 1.07 -4.42
CA PRO A 92 2.94 1.28 -3.04
C PRO A 92 3.77 0.10 -2.49
N ALA A 93 3.34 -1.11 -2.82
CA ALA A 93 3.94 -2.37 -2.40
C ALA A 93 3.63 -3.44 -3.44
N TYR A 94 4.27 -4.59 -3.33
CA TYR A 94 4.01 -5.75 -4.17
C TYR A 94 4.37 -7.04 -3.43
N VAL A 95 3.83 -8.16 -3.89
CA VAL A 95 4.23 -9.50 -3.44
C VAL A 95 5.19 -10.12 -4.44
N SER A 96 6.39 -10.45 -3.98
CA SER A 96 7.37 -11.22 -4.74
C SER A 96 7.13 -12.72 -4.58
N ILE A 97 7.08 -13.46 -5.67
CA ILE A 97 6.82 -14.91 -5.69
C ILE A 97 8.04 -15.61 -6.28
N SER A 98 8.69 -16.45 -5.47
CA SER A 98 9.99 -17.07 -5.82
C SER A 98 9.87 -18.39 -6.57
N SER A 99 8.66 -18.90 -6.79
CA SER A 99 8.37 -20.14 -7.51
C SER A 99 7.63 -19.85 -8.82
N ILE A 100 7.69 -20.76 -9.79
CA ILE A 100 6.93 -20.66 -11.04
C ILE A 100 5.53 -21.25 -10.80
N PRO A 101 4.48 -20.44 -10.63
CA PRO A 101 3.13 -20.96 -10.43
C PRO A 101 2.58 -21.57 -11.72
N SER A 102 1.67 -22.52 -11.58
CA SER A 102 0.85 -22.97 -12.71
C SER A 102 0.02 -21.79 -13.25
N ARG A 103 -0.44 -21.86 -14.50
CA ARG A 103 -1.23 -20.77 -15.11
C ARG A 103 -2.50 -20.44 -14.31
N ILE A 104 -3.14 -21.46 -13.75
CA ILE A 104 -4.34 -21.30 -12.92
C ILE A 104 -3.97 -20.63 -11.60
N ALA A 105 -2.87 -21.05 -10.96
CA ALA A 105 -2.39 -20.41 -9.75
C ALA A 105 -2.03 -18.95 -9.99
N TYR A 106 -1.34 -18.62 -11.09
CA TYR A 106 -1.03 -17.23 -11.45
C TYR A 106 -2.29 -16.37 -11.63
N PHE A 107 -3.30 -16.91 -12.33
CA PHE A 107 -4.58 -16.23 -12.51
C PHE A 107 -5.29 -16.01 -11.17
N SER A 108 -5.39 -17.05 -10.34
CA SER A 108 -6.02 -16.96 -9.01
C SER A 108 -5.30 -15.97 -8.11
N ILE A 109 -3.97 -15.92 -8.15
CA ILE A 109 -3.18 -14.94 -7.41
C ILE A 109 -3.52 -13.54 -7.92
N ALA A 110 -3.48 -13.30 -9.23
CA ALA A 110 -3.70 -11.97 -9.80
C ALA A 110 -5.07 -11.35 -9.47
N ILE A 111 -6.12 -12.16 -9.29
CA ILE A 111 -7.48 -11.69 -8.94
C ILE A 111 -7.77 -11.68 -7.43
N ALA A 112 -6.82 -12.11 -6.60
CA ALA A 112 -7.02 -12.24 -5.15
C ALA A 112 -6.92 -10.92 -4.37
N GLY A 113 -6.41 -9.87 -5.02
CA GLY A 113 -6.27 -8.53 -4.47
C GLY A 113 -7.40 -7.63 -4.92
#